data_AF-A0A923CL84-F1
#
_entry.id   AF-A0A923CL84-F1
#
_cell.length_a   1.000
_cell.length_b   1.000
_cell.length_c   1.000
_cell.angle_alpha   90.00
_cell.angle_beta   90.00
_cell.angle_gamma   90.00
#
_symmetry.space_group_name_H-M   'P 1'
#
loop_
_entity.id
_entity.type
_entity.pdbx_description
1 polymer ?
#
loop_
_entity_poly.entity_id
_entity_poly.type
_entity_poly.pdbx_seq_one_letter_code
_entity_poly.pdbx_strand_id
1 'polypeptide(L)'
;MENGTDWPTWIQAFTSVLAILLAVFMPGILKEVERRDKALAIVGIFKLSIREVHNHVLAMGNVLQSRLGQYQYPKEIKIEVFGKVIKKLEPMVNSQFELMRSVTAVDLPFPGMAVIPSTLESSVEMLIDDVDLAIQRDKPVDEILAKYKWHRNNIHELIKECDATLNKIQDDLSPHPVVRMLKRAVVRLRDIN
;
A
#
# COMPACT_ATOMS: atom_id res chain seq x y z
N MET A 1 -44.75 -36.33 35.33
CA MET A 1 -44.03 -35.06 35.54
C MET A 1 -42.71 -35.19 34.83
N GLU A 2 -42.45 -34.20 33.99
CA GLU A 2 -41.54 -34.23 32.85
C GLU A 2 -40.07 -34.41 33.25
N ASN A 3 -39.34 -35.12 32.38
CA ASN A 3 -37.89 -35.16 32.34
C ASN A 3 -37.36 -33.76 31.99
N GLY A 4 -37.13 -32.94 33.02
CA GLY A 4 -36.31 -31.74 32.92
C GLY A 4 -34.86 -32.15 32.70
N THR A 5 -34.34 -31.88 31.52
CA THR A 5 -32.99 -32.20 31.06
C THR A 5 -31.90 -31.71 32.02
N ASP A 6 -31.29 -32.64 32.77
CA ASP A 6 -29.96 -32.48 33.37
C ASP A 6 -28.94 -32.35 32.24
N TRP A 7 -28.75 -31.13 31.74
CA TRP A 7 -27.55 -30.80 30.98
C TRP A 7 -26.36 -31.10 31.87
N PRO A 8 -25.39 -31.89 31.41
CA PRO A 8 -24.47 -32.52 32.32
C PRO A 8 -23.49 -31.45 32.79
N THR A 9 -23.33 -31.34 34.11
CA THR A 9 -22.64 -30.28 34.88
C THR A 9 -21.25 -29.92 34.32
N TRP A 10 -20.61 -30.83 33.59
CA TRP A 10 -19.34 -30.61 32.88
C TRP A 10 -19.44 -29.66 31.68
N ILE A 11 -20.56 -29.65 30.94
CA ILE A 11 -20.79 -28.68 29.84
C ILE A 11 -20.93 -27.27 30.41
N GLN A 12 -21.62 -27.13 31.55
CA GLN A 12 -21.80 -25.85 32.24
C GLN A 12 -20.51 -25.34 32.89
N ALA A 13 -19.70 -26.26 33.45
CA ALA A 13 -18.36 -25.94 33.94
C ALA A 13 -17.42 -25.55 32.79
N PHE A 14 -17.48 -26.24 31.65
CA PHE A 14 -16.71 -25.92 30.45
C PHE A 14 -17.09 -24.56 29.86
N THR A 15 -18.37 -24.25 29.73
CA THR A 15 -18.83 -22.93 29.25
C THR A 15 -18.48 -21.82 30.23
N SER A 16 -18.47 -22.08 31.53
CA SER A 16 -18.03 -21.12 32.55
C SER A 16 -16.52 -20.85 32.46
N VAL A 17 -15.69 -21.89 32.28
CA VAL A 17 -14.25 -21.74 32.05
C VAL A 17 -13.98 -21.02 30.72
N LEU A 18 -14.71 -21.36 29.66
CA LEU A 18 -14.62 -20.68 28.36
C LEU A 18 -15.04 -19.22 28.46
N ALA A 19 -16.08 -18.90 29.23
CA ALA A 19 -16.55 -17.53 29.47
C ALA A 19 -15.55 -16.72 30.31
N ILE A 20 -14.92 -17.33 31.31
CA ILE A 20 -13.86 -16.69 32.10
C ILE A 20 -12.61 -16.45 31.24
N LEU A 21 -12.20 -17.44 30.44
CA LEU A 21 -11.11 -17.28 29.48
C LEU A 21 -11.46 -16.16 28.48
N LEU A 22 -12.67 -16.15 27.92
CA LEU A 22 -13.13 -15.09 27.04
C LEU A 22 -13.15 -13.74 27.75
N ALA A 23 -13.59 -13.63 29.01
CA ALA A 23 -13.63 -12.36 29.73
C ALA A 23 -12.22 -11.82 30.07
N VAL A 24 -11.28 -12.70 30.39
CA VAL A 24 -9.88 -12.35 30.70
C VAL A 24 -9.11 -11.98 29.42
N PHE A 25 -9.31 -12.74 28.35
CA PHE A 25 -8.57 -12.54 27.10
C PHE A 25 -9.29 -11.61 26.12
N MET A 26 -10.60 -11.34 26.25
CA MET A 26 -11.36 -10.45 25.35
C MET A 26 -10.75 -9.06 25.25
N PRO A 27 -10.42 -8.36 26.34
CA PRO A 27 -9.86 -7.02 26.24
C PRO A 27 -8.52 -7.00 25.51
N GLY A 28 -7.69 -8.04 25.72
CA GLY A 28 -6.44 -8.25 25.00
C GLY A 28 -6.65 -8.56 23.52
N ILE A 29 -7.58 -9.46 23.21
CA ILE A 29 -7.95 -9.84 21.84
C ILE A 29 -8.57 -8.66 21.10
N LEU A 30 -9.44 -7.87 21.72
CA LEU A 30 -10.07 -6.71 21.09
C LEU A 30 -9.02 -5.62 20.77
N LYS A 31 -8.14 -5.29 21.72
CA LYS A 31 -7.04 -4.34 21.48
C LYS A 31 -6.07 -4.84 20.40
N GLU A 32 -5.75 -6.12 20.41
CA GLU A 32 -4.89 -6.76 19.42
C GLU A 32 -5.54 -6.76 18.04
N VAL A 33 -6.85 -7.01 17.95
CA VAL A 33 -7.56 -6.95 16.67
C VAL A 33 -7.72 -5.51 16.20
N GLU A 34 -8.00 -4.54 17.06
CA GLU A 34 -8.02 -3.11 16.69
C GLU A 34 -6.66 -2.65 16.15
N ARG A 35 -5.56 -3.09 16.78
CA ARG A 35 -4.20 -2.86 16.27
C ARG A 35 -3.98 -3.49 14.90
N ARG A 36 -4.45 -4.72 14.68
CA ARG A 36 -4.37 -5.40 13.37
C ARG A 36 -5.24 -4.75 12.31
N ASP A 37 -6.46 -4.34 12.65
CA ASP A 37 -7.38 -3.66 11.74
C ASP A 37 -6.77 -2.29 11.33
N LYS A 38 -6.15 -1.56 12.27
CA LYS A 38 -5.36 -0.35 11.98
C LYS A 38 -4.15 -0.64 11.10
N ALA A 39 -3.39 -1.70 11.41
CA ALA A 39 -2.24 -2.13 10.61
C ALA A 39 -2.62 -2.51 9.17
N LEU A 40 -3.72 -3.26 8.99
CA LEU A 40 -4.26 -3.62 7.68
C LEU A 40 -4.72 -2.38 6.90
N ALA A 41 -5.33 -1.40 7.57
CA ALA A 41 -5.70 -0.14 6.95
C ALA A 41 -4.45 0.64 6.46
N ILE A 42 -3.39 0.70 7.26
CA ILE A 42 -2.11 1.32 6.88
C ILE A 42 -1.49 0.61 5.68
N VAL A 43 -1.45 -0.73 5.68
CA VAL A 43 -0.99 -1.53 4.54
C VAL A 43 -1.84 -1.24 3.30
N GLY A 44 -3.16 -1.10 3.46
CA GLY A 44 -4.08 -0.70 2.39
C GLY A 44 -3.75 0.67 1.79
N ILE A 45 -3.48 1.68 2.64
CA ILE A 45 -3.06 3.02 2.21
C ILE A 45 -1.78 2.94 1.39
N PHE A 46 -0.76 2.23 1.88
CA PHE A 46 0.51 2.08 1.17
C PHE A 46 0.31 1.43 -0.20
N LYS A 47 -0.43 0.32 -0.28
CA LYS A 47 -0.73 -0.37 -1.55
C LYS A 47 -1.47 0.53 -2.54
N LEU A 48 -2.43 1.34 -2.06
CA LEU A 48 -3.15 2.31 -2.90
C LEU A 48 -2.21 3.40 -3.42
N SER A 49 -1.44 4.03 -2.55
CA SER A 49 -0.49 5.09 -2.92
C SER A 49 0.57 4.60 -3.91
N ILE A 50 1.13 3.41 -3.71
CA ILE A 50 2.10 2.80 -4.62
C ILE A 50 1.47 2.55 -6.00
N ARG A 51 0.22 2.07 -6.03
CA ARG A 51 -0.51 1.88 -7.29
C ARG A 51 -0.77 3.19 -8.02
N GLU A 52 -1.15 4.26 -7.31
CA GLU A 52 -1.36 5.57 -7.92
C GLU A 52 -0.06 6.13 -8.50
N VAL A 53 1.07 6.04 -7.78
CA VAL A 53 2.40 6.39 -8.31
C VAL A 53 2.68 5.62 -9.60
N HIS A 54 2.46 4.31 -9.60
CA HIS A 54 2.65 3.47 -10.77
C HIS A 54 1.80 3.94 -11.96
N ASN A 55 0.50 4.15 -11.74
CA ASN A 55 -0.45 4.57 -12.76
C ASN A 55 -0.06 5.93 -13.37
N HIS A 56 0.38 6.88 -12.54
CA HIS A 56 0.85 8.18 -13.03
C HIS A 56 2.12 8.06 -13.88
N VAL A 57 3.10 7.27 -13.44
CA VAL A 57 4.33 7.00 -14.24
C VAL A 57 4.00 6.27 -15.55
N LEU A 58 3.04 5.34 -15.55
CA LEU A 58 2.57 4.68 -16.77
C LEU A 58 1.90 5.65 -17.74
N ALA A 59 0.91 6.41 -17.23
CA ALA A 59 0.15 7.36 -18.03
C ALA A 59 1.05 8.42 -18.65
N MET A 60 2.03 8.91 -17.90
CA MET A 60 3.01 9.88 -18.35
C MET A 60 3.86 9.34 -19.52
N GLY A 61 4.30 8.08 -19.44
CA GLY A 61 5.02 7.43 -20.53
C GLY A 61 4.20 7.33 -21.82
N ASN A 62 2.91 7.03 -21.70
CA ASN A 62 2.00 6.95 -22.84
C ASN A 62 1.79 8.34 -23.48
N VAL A 63 1.66 9.39 -22.67
CA VAL A 63 1.55 10.78 -23.15
C VAL A 63 2.82 11.21 -23.87
N LEU A 64 4.00 10.90 -23.33
CA LEU A 64 5.28 11.20 -23.97
C LEU A 64 5.40 10.47 -25.31
N GLN A 65 5.12 9.17 -25.35
CA GLN A 65 5.21 8.36 -26.56
C GLN A 65 4.23 8.84 -27.66
N SER A 66 2.98 9.12 -27.30
CA SER A 66 1.95 9.59 -28.26
C SER A 66 2.26 10.96 -28.84
N ARG A 67 2.80 11.89 -28.03
CA ARG A 67 3.13 13.24 -28.51
C ARG A 67 4.38 13.28 -29.37
N LEU A 68 5.31 12.34 -29.17
CA LEU A 68 6.69 12.51 -29.61
C LEU A 68 7.24 11.36 -30.48
N GLY A 69 6.63 10.18 -30.45
CA GLY A 69 7.15 8.98 -31.13
C GLY A 69 7.12 8.99 -32.66
N GLN A 70 6.74 10.11 -33.30
CA GLN A 70 6.60 10.21 -34.76
C GLN A 70 7.32 11.41 -35.39
N TYR A 71 7.96 12.29 -34.60
CA TYR A 71 8.47 13.56 -35.12
C TYR A 71 9.82 13.96 -34.50
N GLN A 72 10.74 14.47 -35.34
CA GLN A 72 11.92 15.19 -34.87
C GLN A 72 11.51 16.62 -34.51
N TYR A 73 11.51 16.92 -33.22
CA TYR A 73 11.18 18.25 -32.72
C TYR A 73 12.44 19.11 -32.52
N PRO A 74 12.38 20.42 -32.80
CA PRO A 74 13.35 21.41 -32.33
C PRO A 74 13.47 21.39 -30.80
N LYS A 75 14.62 21.80 -30.27
CA LYS A 75 14.92 21.81 -28.83
C LYS A 75 13.87 22.56 -28.01
N GLU A 76 13.39 23.72 -28.48
CA GLU A 76 12.38 24.48 -27.74
C GLU A 76 11.08 23.68 -27.57
N ILE A 77 10.66 22.96 -28.62
CA ILE A 77 9.44 22.13 -28.57
C ILE A 77 9.65 20.91 -27.67
N LYS A 78 10.85 20.31 -27.65
CA LYS A 78 11.16 19.23 -26.69
C LYS A 78 11.05 19.72 -25.24
N ILE A 79 11.65 20.86 -24.91
CA ILE A 79 11.58 21.47 -23.57
C ILE A 79 10.13 21.77 -23.20
N GLU A 80 9.36 22.36 -24.12
CA GLU A 80 7.98 22.70 -23.86
C GLU A 80 7.12 21.45 -23.61
N VAL A 81 7.20 20.45 -24.50
CA VAL A 81 6.34 19.27 -24.44
C VAL A 81 6.77 18.35 -23.30
N PHE A 82 8.03 17.90 -23.25
CA PHE A 82 8.49 17.00 -22.20
C PHE A 82 8.51 17.70 -20.85
N GLY A 83 9.04 18.92 -20.77
CA GLY A 83 9.17 19.65 -19.51
C GLY A 83 7.81 19.93 -18.85
N LYS A 84 6.79 20.33 -19.63
CA LYS A 84 5.42 20.52 -19.07
C LYS A 84 4.78 19.21 -18.64
N VAL A 85 5.07 18.12 -19.35
CA VAL A 85 4.49 16.80 -19.08
C VAL A 85 5.12 16.21 -17.82
N ILE A 86 6.45 16.19 -17.72
CA ILE A 86 7.18 15.71 -16.54
C ILE A 86 6.93 16.55 -15.29
N LYS A 87 6.90 17.89 -15.39
CA LYS A 87 6.59 18.76 -14.24
C LYS A 87 5.17 18.57 -13.68
N LYS A 88 4.28 17.91 -14.41
CA LYS A 88 2.96 17.52 -13.89
C LYS A 88 2.99 16.21 -13.10
N LEU A 89 4.00 15.36 -13.30
CA LEU A 89 4.15 14.10 -12.56
C LEU A 89 4.46 14.38 -11.08
N GLU A 90 5.41 15.26 -10.84
CA GLU A 90 5.96 15.59 -9.52
C GLU A 90 4.89 15.90 -8.45
N PRO A 91 3.97 16.87 -8.65
CA PRO A 91 2.93 17.14 -7.64
C PRO A 91 1.95 15.97 -7.46
N MET A 92 1.70 15.16 -8.49
CA MET A 92 0.80 14.01 -8.40
C MET A 92 1.41 12.90 -7.52
N VAL A 93 2.67 12.56 -7.75
CA VAL A 93 3.36 11.53 -6.95
C VAL A 93 3.69 12.01 -5.55
N ASN A 94 4.05 13.29 -5.37
CA ASN A 94 4.37 13.86 -4.06
C ASN A 94 3.18 13.81 -3.11
N SER A 95 1.96 14.01 -3.59
CA SER A 95 0.74 13.85 -2.77
C SER A 95 0.60 12.43 -2.20
N GLN A 96 1.06 11.41 -2.92
CA GLN A 96 1.04 10.02 -2.47
C GLN A 96 2.16 9.73 -1.47
N PHE A 97 3.34 10.33 -1.67
CA PHE A 97 4.46 10.22 -0.71
C PHE A 97 4.14 10.92 0.60
N GLU A 98 3.52 12.10 0.55
CA GLU A 98 3.03 12.82 1.74
C GLU A 98 2.00 11.99 2.51
N LEU A 99 1.06 11.35 1.81
CA LEU A 99 0.07 10.47 2.45
C LEU A 99 0.75 9.31 3.19
N MET A 100 1.74 8.65 2.57
CA MET A 100 2.47 7.56 3.23
C MET A 100 3.32 8.05 4.40
N ARG A 101 3.96 9.22 4.28
CA ARG A 101 4.75 9.86 5.36
C ARG A 101 3.91 10.37 6.52
N SER A 102 2.63 10.66 6.30
CA SER A 102 1.70 11.07 7.37
C SER A 102 1.47 9.96 8.41
N VAL A 103 1.75 8.71 8.05
CA VAL A 103 1.73 7.58 8.98
C VAL A 103 2.97 7.63 9.86
N THR A 104 2.77 7.85 11.16
CA THR A 104 3.89 7.93 12.10
C THR A 104 4.63 6.59 12.20
N ALA A 105 5.94 6.64 12.40
CA ALA A 105 6.77 5.43 12.49
C ALA A 105 6.32 4.45 13.60
N VAL A 106 5.70 4.96 14.67
CA VAL A 106 5.16 4.17 15.77
C VAL A 106 3.84 3.46 15.42
N ASP A 107 3.16 3.92 14.37
CA ASP A 107 1.92 3.31 13.87
C ASP A 107 2.18 2.26 12.78
N LEU A 108 3.41 2.21 12.23
CA LEU A 108 3.76 1.25 11.20
C LEU A 108 3.76 -0.17 11.78
N PRO A 109 3.14 -1.14 11.10
CA PRO A 109 3.15 -2.53 11.58
C PRO A 109 4.54 -3.16 11.50
N PHE A 110 5.43 -2.64 10.63
CA PHE A 110 6.80 -3.11 10.48
C PHE A 110 7.76 -1.93 10.24
N PRO A 111 8.92 -1.88 10.93
CA PRO A 111 9.90 -0.79 10.77
C PRO A 111 10.39 -0.60 9.33
N GLY A 112 10.52 -1.70 8.57
CA GLY A 112 10.96 -1.65 7.17
C GLY A 112 10.00 -0.90 6.23
N MET A 113 8.74 -0.70 6.62
CA MET A 113 7.78 0.07 5.81
C MET A 113 8.13 1.56 5.74
N ALA A 114 8.88 2.09 6.70
CA ALA A 114 9.28 3.50 6.70
C ALA A 114 10.19 3.86 5.52
N VAL A 115 10.86 2.87 4.92
CA VAL A 115 11.81 3.06 3.82
C VAL A 115 11.11 3.13 2.46
N ILE A 116 9.92 2.52 2.33
CA ILE A 116 9.18 2.41 1.07
C ILE A 116 8.93 3.78 0.41
N PRO A 117 8.41 4.81 1.12
CA PRO A 117 8.13 6.10 0.51
C PRO A 117 9.41 6.75 -0.03
N SER A 118 10.48 6.79 0.76
CA SER A 118 11.75 7.40 0.38
C SER A 118 12.43 6.71 -0.81
N THR A 119 12.36 5.38 -0.91
CA THR A 119 12.98 4.65 -2.02
C THR A 119 12.22 4.87 -3.33
N LEU A 120 10.88 4.89 -3.28
CA LEU A 120 10.06 5.16 -4.45
C LEU A 120 10.20 6.60 -4.92
N GLU A 121 10.18 7.56 -4.00
CA GLU A 121 10.36 8.99 -4.29
C GLU A 121 11.71 9.25 -4.95
N SER A 122 12.81 8.76 -4.36
CA SER A 122 14.14 8.91 -4.95
C SER A 122 14.22 8.30 -6.37
N SER A 123 13.55 7.16 -6.61
CA SER A 123 13.51 6.54 -7.94
C SER A 123 12.73 7.38 -8.96
N VAL A 124 11.66 8.05 -8.52
CA VAL A 124 10.87 8.95 -9.37
C VAL A 124 11.60 10.28 -9.62
N GLU A 125 12.25 10.85 -8.60
CA GLU A 125 13.12 12.03 -8.74
C GLU A 125 14.23 11.77 -9.77
N MET A 126 14.91 10.62 -9.68
CA MET A 126 15.91 10.23 -10.67
C MET A 126 15.35 10.16 -12.09
N LEU A 127 14.13 9.63 -12.26
CA LEU A 127 13.45 9.62 -13.56
C LEU A 127 13.20 11.03 -14.09
N ILE A 128 12.75 11.94 -13.24
CA ILE A 128 12.47 13.33 -13.59
C ILE A 128 13.77 14.03 -14.02
N ASP A 129 14.80 13.95 -13.18
CA ASP A 129 16.08 14.62 -13.37
C ASP A 129 16.84 14.11 -14.60
N ASP A 130 16.93 12.79 -14.80
CA ASP A 130 17.68 12.22 -15.93
C ASP A 130 17.03 12.53 -17.28
N VAL A 131 15.70 12.62 -17.29
CA VAL A 131 14.96 13.01 -18.49
C VAL A 131 15.09 14.51 -18.74
N ASP A 132 14.98 15.35 -17.72
CA ASP A 132 15.21 16.80 -17.84
C ASP A 132 16.63 17.09 -18.35
N LEU A 133 17.64 16.44 -17.78
CA LEU A 133 19.02 16.56 -18.21
C LEU A 133 19.22 16.11 -19.68
N ALA A 134 18.54 15.05 -20.11
CA ALA A 134 18.61 14.59 -21.51
C ALA A 134 18.01 15.63 -22.48
N ILE A 135 16.93 16.30 -22.08
CA ILE A 135 16.31 17.38 -22.84
C ILE A 135 17.23 18.60 -22.90
N GLN A 136 17.82 19.00 -21.77
CA GLN A 136 18.73 20.14 -21.68
C GLN A 136 19.97 19.94 -22.57
N ARG A 137 20.48 18.70 -22.64
CA ARG A 137 21.59 18.27 -23.52
C ARG A 137 21.18 18.04 -24.97
N ASP A 138 19.95 18.36 -25.33
CA ASP A 138 19.37 18.20 -26.67
C ASP A 138 19.54 16.80 -27.27
N LYS A 139 19.35 15.78 -26.44
CA LYS A 139 19.42 14.39 -26.90
C LYS A 139 18.31 14.10 -27.94
N PRO A 140 18.53 13.11 -28.83
CA PRO A 140 17.47 12.61 -29.71
C PRO A 140 16.27 12.11 -28.91
N VAL A 141 15.05 12.29 -29.45
CA VAL A 141 13.80 11.91 -28.78
C VAL A 141 13.78 10.43 -28.42
N ASP A 142 14.31 9.56 -29.29
CA ASP A 142 14.40 8.12 -29.05
C ASP A 142 15.29 7.79 -27.84
N GLU A 143 16.38 8.55 -27.64
CA GLU A 143 17.27 8.37 -26.47
C GLU A 143 16.56 8.82 -25.18
N ILE A 144 15.79 9.91 -25.23
CA ILE A 144 15.00 10.42 -24.11
C ILE A 144 13.91 9.40 -23.72
N LEU A 145 13.18 8.86 -24.69
CA LEU A 145 12.16 7.83 -24.46
C LEU A 145 12.76 6.50 -23.97
N ALA A 146 13.94 6.12 -24.47
CA ALA A 146 14.66 4.94 -24.02
C ALA A 146 15.07 5.08 -22.53
N LYS A 147 15.61 6.23 -22.13
CA LYS A 147 15.90 6.54 -20.72
C LYS A 147 14.65 6.47 -19.86
N TYR A 148 13.58 7.16 -20.27
CA TYR A 148 12.30 7.13 -19.55
C TYR A 148 11.82 5.69 -19.34
N LYS A 149 11.84 4.87 -20.40
CA LYS A 149 11.40 3.46 -20.35
C LYS A 149 12.29 2.64 -19.40
N TRP A 150 13.59 2.88 -19.39
CA TRP A 150 14.53 2.21 -18.49
C TRP A 150 14.20 2.52 -17.02
N HIS A 151 14.08 3.79 -16.65
CA HIS A 151 13.72 4.17 -15.27
C HIS A 151 12.32 3.68 -14.88
N ARG A 152 11.35 3.79 -15.78
CA ARG A 152 10.00 3.25 -15.57
C ARG A 152 10.04 1.75 -15.23
N ASN A 153 10.87 0.96 -15.93
CA ASN A 153 11.00 -0.47 -15.65
C ASN A 153 11.59 -0.71 -14.25
N ASN A 154 12.61 0.07 -13.85
CA ASN A 154 13.18 -0.05 -12.50
C ASN A 154 12.16 0.30 -11.42
N ILE A 155 11.38 1.37 -11.60
CA ILE A 155 10.28 1.74 -10.71
C ILE A 155 9.24 0.61 -10.65
N HIS A 156 8.92 -0.01 -11.78
CA HIS A 156 7.98 -1.13 -11.85
C HIS A 156 8.46 -2.36 -11.07
N GLU A 157 9.73 -2.74 -11.18
CA GLU A 157 10.29 -3.84 -10.40
C GLU A 157 10.30 -3.51 -8.90
N LEU A 158 10.68 -2.28 -8.53
CA LEU A 158 10.61 -1.82 -7.14
C LEU A 158 9.18 -1.87 -6.58
N ILE A 159 8.18 -1.49 -7.38
CA ILE A 159 6.77 -1.60 -7.01
C ILE A 159 6.37 -3.05 -6.76
N LYS A 160 6.80 -4.00 -7.60
CA LYS A 160 6.53 -5.43 -7.38
C LYS A 160 7.12 -5.93 -6.07
N GLU A 161 8.35 -5.51 -5.74
CA GLU A 161 9.00 -5.87 -4.48
C GLU A 161 8.26 -5.28 -3.28
N CYS A 162 7.81 -4.03 -3.37
CA CYS A 162 6.98 -3.40 -2.34
C CYS A 162 5.65 -4.14 -2.18
N ASP A 163 4.95 -4.46 -3.27
CA ASP A 163 3.69 -5.19 -3.25
C ASP A 163 3.84 -6.60 -2.66
N ALA A 164 4.91 -7.33 -3.02
CA ALA A 164 5.21 -8.63 -2.44
C ALA A 164 5.43 -8.55 -0.93
N THR A 165 6.17 -7.53 -0.48
CA THR A 165 6.43 -7.26 0.94
C THR A 165 5.13 -6.92 1.67
N LEU A 166 4.30 -6.05 1.10
CA LEU A 166 3.01 -5.64 1.67
C LEU A 166 1.99 -6.78 1.69
N ASN A 167 2.02 -7.68 0.70
CA ASN A 167 1.19 -8.89 0.69
C ASN A 167 1.58 -9.83 1.82
N LYS A 168 2.88 -10.07 2.01
CA LYS A 168 3.36 -10.90 3.13
C LYS A 168 2.93 -10.32 4.48
N ILE A 169 3.11 -9.01 4.66
CA ILE A 169 2.67 -8.29 5.86
C ILE A 169 1.14 -8.42 6.04
N GLN A 170 0.38 -8.26 4.96
CA GLN A 170 -1.08 -8.40 4.98
C GLN A 170 -1.51 -9.82 5.37
N ASP A 171 -0.83 -10.85 4.89
CA ASP A 171 -1.10 -12.26 5.21
C ASP A 171 -0.77 -12.56 6.67
N ASP A 172 0.36 -12.06 7.18
CA ASP A 172 0.77 -12.19 8.58
C ASP A 172 -0.22 -11.50 9.54
N LEU A 173 -0.79 -10.36 9.11
CA LEU A 173 -1.80 -9.61 9.88
C LEU A 173 -3.22 -10.20 9.76
N SER A 174 -3.50 -10.93 8.67
CA SER A 174 -4.81 -11.49 8.40
C SER A 174 -5.15 -12.59 9.41
N PRO A 175 -6.30 -12.52 10.10
CA PRO A 175 -6.60 -13.48 11.16
C PRO A 175 -6.82 -14.88 10.58
N HIS A 176 -6.22 -15.88 11.24
CA HIS A 176 -6.56 -17.29 11.06
C HIS A 176 -8.09 -17.44 11.14
N PRO A 177 -8.72 -18.25 10.26
CA PRO A 177 -10.18 -18.36 10.16
C PRO A 177 -10.90 -18.54 11.51
N VAL A 178 -10.26 -19.29 12.41
CA VAL A 178 -10.71 -19.59 13.77
C VAL A 178 -10.83 -18.32 14.65
N VAL A 179 -9.86 -17.40 14.58
CA VAL A 179 -9.87 -16.14 15.35
C VAL A 179 -10.97 -15.20 14.86
N ARG A 180 -11.21 -15.19 13.54
CA ARG A 180 -12.30 -14.42 12.92
C ARG A 180 -13.67 -14.96 13.32
N MET A 181 -13.82 -16.29 13.40
CA MET A 181 -15.01 -16.96 13.92
C MET A 181 -15.26 -16.63 15.40
N LEU A 182 -14.22 -16.68 16.22
CA LEU A 182 -14.28 -16.31 17.64
C LEU A 182 -14.70 -14.85 17.82
N LYS A 183 -14.13 -13.90 17.06
CA LYS A 183 -14.53 -12.47 17.12
C LYS A 183 -16.00 -12.27 16.74
N ARG A 184 -16.48 -12.94 15.68
CA ARG A 184 -17.90 -12.87 15.27
C ARG A 184 -18.82 -13.48 16.33
N ALA A 185 -18.44 -14.60 16.94
CA ALA A 185 -19.20 -15.20 18.01
C ALA A 185 -19.27 -14.27 19.23
N VAL A 186 -18.16 -13.63 19.58
CA VAL A 186 -18.08 -12.67 20.69
C VAL A 186 -18.94 -11.43 20.45
N VAL A 187 -18.90 -10.84 19.25
CA VAL A 187 -19.74 -9.68 18.92
C VAL A 187 -21.22 -10.06 19.00
N ARG A 188 -21.61 -11.21 18.43
CA ARG A 188 -23.00 -11.69 18.52
C ARG A 188 -23.46 -11.94 19.95
N LEU A 189 -22.58 -12.44 20.83
CA LEU A 189 -22.91 -12.64 22.25
C LEU A 189 -23.08 -11.32 23.00
N ARG A 190 -22.45 -10.23 22.52
CA ARG A 190 -22.56 -8.90 23.12
C ARG A 190 -23.84 -8.17 22.73
N ASP A 191 -24.38 -8.44 21.54
CA ASP A 191 -25.63 -7.86 21.04
C ASP A 191 -26.90 -8.55 21.59
N ILE A 192 -26.73 -9.66 22.32
CA ILE A 192 -27.83 -10.43 22.95
C ILE A 192 -28.06 -10.00 24.41
N ASN A 193 -27.12 -9.24 24.99
CA ASN A 193 -27.26 -8.58 26.30
C ASN A 193 -27.59 -7.11 26.13
#